data_AF-A0A7K6DCZ4-F1
#
_entry.id   AF-A0A7K6DCZ4-F1
#
_cell.length_a   1.000
_cell.length_b   1.000
_cell.length_c   1.000
_cell.angle_alpha   90.00
_cell.angle_beta   90.00
_cell.angle_gamma   90.00
#
_symmetry.space_group_name_H-M   'P 1'
#
loop_
_entity.id
_entity.type
_entity.pdbx_description
1 polymer ?
#
loop_
_entity_poly.entity_id
_entity_poly.type
_entity_poly.pdbx_seq_one_letter_code
_entity_poly.pdbx_strand_id
1 'polypeptide(L)'
;KLTRILQDSLGGRTKTSIIATISPASVNLEETLSTLEYAHRAKNIMNKPEVNQKLTKKALIKEYTEEIERLKRDLAAAREKNGVYISLENYEALNGKLMIQEEQITEYIDKISVMEEEVKRVTELFRVSKNELEQCKTDLQIKEKELEETQKDLQETKVQLAEEEYVVSVLENTEQKLHGTASKLLSTVEETTRDVSGLHAKLDRKKAVDQHNAVVQNTFGGQMNALFSKIQDSITENSLKQQQMLTSYTNVVGDLLSTSSSTAEVLASVVSASFASVKELVSTEVSHMSEKITQHENLSLDCKAELLRLI
;
A
#
# COMPACT_ATOMS: atom_id res chain seq x y z
N LYS A 1 -65.67 -66.17 41.90
CA LYS A 1 -67.08 -66.31 41.45
C LYS A 1 -67.31 -65.75 40.04
N LEU A 2 -66.69 -64.62 39.64
CA LEU A 2 -66.86 -64.01 38.31
C LEU A 2 -66.41 -64.90 37.12
N THR A 3 -65.22 -65.49 37.17
CA THR A 3 -64.69 -66.35 36.09
C THR A 3 -65.54 -67.59 35.81
N ARG A 4 -66.30 -68.08 36.81
CA ARG A 4 -67.22 -69.22 36.66
C ARG A 4 -68.49 -68.83 35.89
N ILE A 5 -68.91 -67.58 35.97
CA ILE A 5 -70.06 -67.06 35.20
C ILE A 5 -69.62 -66.77 33.76
N LEU A 6 -68.37 -66.34 33.57
CA LEU A 6 -67.79 -66.00 32.27
C LEU A 6 -67.18 -67.20 31.53
N GLN A 7 -67.35 -68.42 32.04
CA GLN A 7 -66.75 -69.62 31.45
C GLN A 7 -67.18 -69.81 30.00
N ASP A 8 -68.46 -69.59 29.69
CA ASP A 8 -68.96 -69.69 28.32
C ASP A 8 -68.49 -68.54 27.43
N SER A 9 -68.08 -67.41 28.02
CA SER A 9 -67.62 -66.22 27.31
C SER A 9 -66.13 -66.26 26.96
N LEU A 10 -65.32 -67.04 27.68
CA LEU A 10 -63.87 -67.14 27.49
C LEU A 10 -63.48 -68.57 27.06
N GLY A 11 -63.89 -68.96 25.85
CA GLY A 11 -63.64 -70.28 25.25
C GLY A 11 -64.89 -71.14 25.01
N GLY A 12 -66.09 -70.59 25.16
CA GLY A 12 -67.36 -71.32 25.03
C GLY A 12 -68.15 -70.99 23.77
N ARG A 13 -69.48 -71.01 23.91
CA ARG A 13 -70.45 -70.97 22.80
C ARG A 13 -71.00 -69.58 22.49
N THR A 14 -70.53 -68.53 23.17
CA THR A 14 -71.03 -67.16 22.98
C THR A 14 -70.09 -66.32 22.11
N LYS A 15 -70.66 -65.29 21.47
CA LYS A 15 -69.87 -64.22 20.86
C LYS A 15 -69.48 -63.23 21.96
N THR A 16 -68.20 -63.11 22.26
CA THR A 16 -67.68 -62.26 23.33
C THR A 16 -66.89 -61.09 22.73
N SER A 17 -67.13 -59.88 23.25
CA SER A 17 -66.32 -58.69 22.98
C SER A 17 -65.80 -58.15 24.30
N ILE A 18 -64.54 -57.75 24.34
CA ILE A 18 -63.87 -57.17 25.52
C ILE A 18 -63.47 -55.74 25.16
N ILE A 19 -63.89 -54.78 25.98
CA ILE A 19 -63.57 -53.36 25.81
C ILE A 19 -62.50 -52.99 26.84
N ALA A 20 -61.32 -52.63 26.37
CA ALA A 20 -60.22 -52.13 27.20
C ALA A 20 -60.28 -50.60 27.25
N THR A 21 -60.54 -50.03 28.43
CA THR A 21 -60.58 -48.57 28.64
C THR A 21 -59.24 -48.08 29.19
N ILE A 22 -58.56 -47.22 28.45
CA ILE A 22 -57.23 -46.69 28.81
C ILE A 22 -57.26 -45.17 28.98
N SER A 23 -56.34 -44.64 29.78
CA SER A 23 -56.16 -43.20 29.96
C SER A 23 -54.96 -42.71 29.14
N PRO A 24 -55.07 -41.58 28.40
CA PRO A 24 -53.94 -41.04 27.63
C PRO A 24 -52.91 -40.29 28.49
N ALA A 25 -53.13 -40.16 29.80
CA ALA A 25 -52.22 -39.44 30.69
C ALA A 25 -50.91 -40.21 30.89
N SER A 26 -49.77 -39.52 30.80
CA SER A 26 -48.43 -40.11 30.96
C SER A 26 -48.20 -40.76 32.32
N VAL A 27 -48.91 -40.30 33.36
CA VAL A 27 -48.87 -40.88 34.72
C VAL A 27 -49.43 -42.30 34.77
N ASN A 28 -50.28 -42.70 33.81
CA ASN A 28 -50.94 -44.01 33.76
C ASN A 28 -50.33 -44.92 32.70
N LEU A 29 -49.11 -44.66 32.25
CA LEU A 29 -48.47 -45.42 31.17
C LEU A 29 -48.30 -46.90 31.53
N GLU A 30 -47.92 -47.20 32.78
CA GLU A 30 -47.71 -48.57 33.27
C GLU A 30 -49.02 -49.38 33.32
N GLU A 31 -50.09 -48.79 33.83
CA GLU A 31 -51.43 -49.40 33.86
C GLU A 31 -52.01 -49.57 32.45
N THR A 32 -51.74 -48.61 31.57
CA THR A 32 -52.14 -48.67 30.15
C THR A 32 -51.45 -49.83 29.45
N LEU A 33 -50.15 -50.04 29.69
CA LEU A 33 -49.41 -51.17 29.15
C LEU A 33 -49.98 -52.50 29.65
N SER A 34 -50.22 -52.63 30.96
CA SER A 34 -50.79 -53.84 31.56
C SER A 34 -52.18 -54.18 31.00
N THR A 35 -53.02 -53.15 30.79
CA THR A 35 -54.35 -53.30 30.19
C THR A 35 -54.28 -53.74 28.73
N LEU A 36 -53.36 -53.16 27.95
CA LEU A 36 -53.11 -53.53 26.55
C LEU A 36 -52.58 -54.96 26.43
N GLU A 37 -51.69 -55.40 27.32
CA GLU A 37 -51.19 -56.77 27.33
C GLU A 37 -52.29 -57.80 27.61
N TYR A 38 -53.20 -57.49 28.53
CA TYR A 38 -54.35 -58.34 28.79
C TYR A 38 -55.28 -58.40 27.57
N ALA A 39 -55.60 -57.25 26.97
CA ALA A 39 -56.42 -57.18 25.75
C ALA A 39 -55.79 -57.96 24.58
N HIS A 40 -54.48 -57.86 24.41
CA HIS A 40 -53.73 -58.60 23.40
C HIS A 40 -53.82 -60.12 23.63
N ARG A 41 -53.70 -60.59 24.88
CA ARG A 41 -53.90 -62.01 25.22
C ARG A 41 -55.34 -62.46 24.97
N ALA A 42 -56.31 -61.64 25.36
CA ALA A 42 -57.73 -61.97 25.23
C ALA A 42 -58.22 -62.02 23.77
N LYS A 43 -57.61 -61.23 22.87
CA LYS A 43 -57.85 -61.28 21.42
C LYS A 43 -57.63 -62.69 20.83
N ASN A 44 -56.72 -63.46 21.40
CA ASN A 44 -56.35 -64.79 20.89
C ASN A 44 -57.25 -65.92 21.43
N ILE A 45 -58.27 -65.60 22.23
CA ILE A 45 -59.26 -66.59 22.72
C ILE A 45 -60.28 -66.85 21.60
N MET A 46 -60.33 -68.10 21.12
CA MET A 46 -61.30 -68.51 20.09
C MET A 46 -62.55 -69.13 20.73
N ASN A 47 -63.70 -68.49 20.51
CA ASN A 47 -65.01 -69.06 20.84
C ASN A 47 -65.62 -69.76 19.63
N LYS A 48 -66.52 -70.73 19.86
CA LYS A 48 -67.31 -71.40 18.82
C LYS A 48 -68.77 -71.00 18.96
N PRO A 49 -69.19 -69.87 18.37
CA PRO A 49 -70.55 -69.38 18.55
C PRO A 49 -71.56 -70.32 17.88
N GLU A 50 -72.46 -70.89 18.68
CA GLU A 50 -73.53 -71.78 18.20
C GLU A 50 -74.88 -71.06 18.27
N VAL A 51 -75.69 -71.18 17.22
CA VAL A 51 -77.06 -70.65 17.23
C VAL A 51 -77.90 -71.56 18.10
N ASN A 52 -78.41 -71.04 19.22
CA ASN A 52 -79.30 -71.76 20.13
C ASN A 52 -80.68 -71.99 19.51
N GLN A 53 -80.78 -72.85 18.50
CA GLN A 53 -82.04 -73.24 17.90
C GLN A 53 -82.77 -74.20 18.84
N LYS A 54 -83.89 -73.74 19.39
CA LYS A 54 -84.86 -74.63 20.05
C LYS A 54 -85.66 -75.35 18.97
N LEU A 55 -85.06 -76.34 18.32
CA LEU A 55 -85.77 -77.26 17.43
C LEU A 55 -86.83 -78.00 18.26
N THR A 56 -88.08 -77.57 18.09
CA THR A 56 -89.21 -78.21 18.74
C THR A 56 -89.49 -79.51 17.99
N LYS A 57 -89.69 -80.64 18.67
CA LYS A 57 -89.93 -81.95 18.02
C LYS A 57 -90.99 -81.90 16.89
N LYS A 58 -91.96 -80.99 17.00
CA LYS A 58 -93.01 -80.74 15.99
C LYS A 58 -92.51 -80.17 14.66
N ALA A 59 -91.47 -79.32 14.67
CA ALA A 59 -90.89 -78.76 13.45
C ALA A 59 -90.14 -79.83 12.63
N LEU A 60 -89.39 -80.68 13.33
CA LEU A 60 -88.64 -81.79 12.71
C LEU A 60 -89.57 -82.82 12.05
N ILE A 61 -90.71 -83.13 12.70
CA ILE A 61 -91.71 -84.06 12.14
C ILE A 61 -92.37 -83.46 10.88
N LYS A 62 -92.62 -82.15 10.87
CA LYS A 62 -93.23 -81.47 9.71
C LYS A 62 -92.31 -81.53 8.49
N GLU A 63 -91.02 -81.25 8.69
CA GLU A 63 -90.02 -81.27 7.63
C GLU A 63 -89.85 -82.68 7.03
N TYR A 64 -89.84 -83.73 7.88
CA TYR A 64 -89.86 -85.12 7.39
C TYR A 64 -91.14 -85.50 6.65
N THR A 65 -92.29 -84.96 7.06
CA THR A 65 -93.57 -85.26 6.37
C THR A 65 -93.62 -84.61 5.00
N GLU A 66 -93.14 -83.37 4.87
CA GLU A 66 -93.04 -82.66 3.59
C GLU A 66 -92.08 -83.35 2.62
N GLU A 67 -90.96 -83.87 3.12
CA GLU A 67 -89.98 -84.61 2.33
C GLU A 67 -90.54 -85.95 1.81
N ILE A 68 -91.28 -86.68 2.64
CA ILE A 68 -91.95 -87.93 2.24
C ILE A 68 -92.97 -87.69 1.13
N GLU A 69 -93.75 -86.61 1.21
CA GLU A 69 -94.73 -86.25 0.18
C GLU A 69 -94.08 -85.76 -1.12
N ARG A 70 -92.89 -85.14 -1.07
CA ARG A 70 -92.10 -84.84 -2.27
C ARG A 70 -91.61 -86.14 -2.94
N LEU A 71 -91.00 -87.04 -2.17
CA LEU A 71 -90.45 -88.30 -2.69
C LEU A 71 -91.53 -89.22 -3.28
N LYS A 72 -92.74 -89.25 -2.70
CA LYS A 72 -93.87 -90.00 -3.28
C LYS A 72 -94.30 -89.44 -4.64
N ARG A 73 -94.33 -88.11 -4.80
CA ARG A 73 -94.66 -87.45 -6.08
C ARG A 73 -93.60 -87.76 -7.14
N ASP A 74 -92.34 -87.67 -6.77
CA ASP A 74 -91.22 -87.98 -7.69
C ASP A 74 -91.24 -89.45 -8.12
N LEU A 75 -91.59 -90.38 -7.23
CA LEU A 75 -91.69 -91.81 -7.52
C LEU A 75 -92.90 -92.15 -8.42
N ALA A 76 -94.02 -91.45 -8.26
CA ALA A 76 -95.17 -91.56 -9.16
C ALA A 76 -94.81 -91.09 -10.58
N ALA A 77 -94.14 -89.94 -10.69
CA ALA A 77 -93.67 -89.40 -11.97
C ALA A 77 -92.66 -90.32 -12.67
N ALA A 78 -91.76 -90.97 -11.93
CA ALA A 78 -90.81 -91.93 -12.47
C ALA A 78 -91.46 -93.22 -12.99
N ARG A 79 -92.61 -93.65 -12.41
CA ARG A 79 -93.33 -94.87 -12.81
C ARG A 79 -94.14 -94.72 -14.10
N GLU A 80 -94.64 -93.53 -14.40
CA GLU A 80 -95.51 -93.29 -15.56
C GLU A 80 -94.77 -93.10 -16.89
N LYS A 81 -93.43 -93.07 -16.89
CA LYS A 81 -92.55 -93.13 -18.09
C LYS A 81 -92.99 -92.29 -19.30
N ASN A 82 -93.66 -91.17 -19.07
CA ASN A 82 -93.96 -90.17 -20.09
C ASN A 82 -92.99 -89.01 -19.94
N GLY A 83 -92.42 -88.59 -21.08
CA GLY A 83 -91.51 -87.46 -21.18
C GLY A 83 -92.07 -86.22 -20.50
N VAL A 84 -91.16 -85.37 -20.05
CA VAL A 84 -91.39 -84.12 -19.32
C VAL A 84 -92.59 -83.35 -19.88
N TYR A 85 -93.77 -83.55 -19.28
CA TYR A 85 -94.94 -82.71 -19.52
C TYR A 85 -94.80 -81.50 -18.60
N ILE A 86 -94.13 -80.48 -19.11
CA ILE A 86 -94.20 -79.14 -18.56
C ILE A 86 -95.58 -78.61 -18.94
N SER A 87 -96.43 -78.31 -17.96
CA SER A 87 -97.70 -77.63 -18.20
C SER A 87 -97.46 -76.35 -19.01
N LEU A 88 -98.39 -75.98 -19.89
CA LEU A 88 -98.29 -74.76 -20.71
C LEU A 88 -97.95 -73.52 -19.84
N GLU A 89 -98.55 -73.44 -18.66
CA GLU A 89 -98.30 -72.41 -17.65
C GLU A 89 -96.84 -72.42 -17.13
N ASN A 90 -96.23 -73.59 -16.94
CA ASN A 90 -94.82 -73.68 -16.55
C ASN A 90 -93.87 -73.38 -17.72
N TYR A 91 -94.26 -73.66 -18.96
CA TYR A 91 -93.46 -73.33 -20.16
C TYR A 91 -93.45 -71.81 -20.38
N GLU A 92 -94.60 -71.16 -20.28
CA GLU A 92 -94.72 -69.70 -20.35
C GLU A 92 -93.95 -69.02 -19.20
N ALA A 93 -94.06 -69.54 -17.97
CA ALA A 93 -93.30 -69.03 -16.84
C ALA A 93 -91.77 -69.21 -17.01
N LEU A 94 -91.33 -70.29 -17.65
CA LEU A 94 -89.92 -70.53 -17.96
C LEU A 94 -89.41 -69.58 -19.05
N ASN A 95 -90.19 -69.38 -20.11
CA ASN A 95 -89.84 -68.47 -21.19
C ASN A 95 -89.81 -67.00 -20.72
N GLY A 96 -90.73 -66.62 -19.83
CA GLY A 96 -90.70 -65.31 -19.17
C GLY A 96 -89.45 -65.11 -18.31
N LYS A 97 -89.03 -66.12 -17.55
CA LYS A 97 -87.76 -66.09 -16.80
C LYS A 97 -86.54 -65.98 -17.72
N LEU A 98 -86.56 -66.67 -18.86
CA LEU A 98 -85.47 -66.64 -19.84
C LEU A 98 -85.33 -65.23 -20.43
N MET A 99 -86.43 -64.59 -20.83
CA MET A 99 -86.40 -63.21 -21.33
C MET A 99 -85.87 -62.22 -20.28
N ILE A 100 -86.29 -62.33 -19.02
CA ILE A 100 -85.79 -61.46 -17.95
C ILE A 100 -84.28 -61.67 -17.75
N GLN A 101 -83.79 -62.90 -17.83
CA GLN A 101 -82.36 -63.20 -17.74
C GLN A 101 -81.58 -62.66 -18.94
N GLU A 102 -82.10 -62.77 -20.16
CA GLU A 102 -81.48 -62.20 -21.37
C GLU A 102 -81.38 -60.67 -21.30
N GLU A 103 -82.44 -60.01 -20.81
CA GLU A 103 -82.45 -58.56 -20.60
C GLU A 103 -81.44 -58.13 -19.53
N GLN A 104 -81.35 -58.86 -18.41
CA GLN A 104 -80.34 -58.64 -17.37
C GLN A 104 -78.91 -58.85 -17.89
N ILE A 105 -78.67 -59.89 -18.69
CA ILE A 105 -77.36 -60.15 -19.30
C ILE A 105 -76.96 -58.97 -20.19
N THR A 106 -77.90 -58.45 -20.99
CA THR A 106 -77.64 -57.29 -21.86
C THR A 106 -77.30 -56.04 -21.05
N GLU A 107 -78.04 -55.77 -19.98
CA GLU A 107 -77.75 -54.64 -19.07
C GLU A 107 -76.37 -54.77 -18.40
N TYR A 108 -75.99 -55.98 -17.98
CA TYR A 108 -74.68 -56.22 -17.38
C TYR A 108 -73.54 -56.08 -18.41
N ILE A 109 -73.74 -56.48 -19.66
CA ILE A 109 -72.76 -56.28 -20.74
C ILE A 109 -72.52 -54.79 -20.97
N ASP A 110 -73.57 -53.97 -21.04
CA ASP A 110 -73.44 -52.51 -21.20
C ASP A 110 -72.71 -51.87 -20.01
N LYS A 111 -73.04 -52.27 -18.77
CA LYS A 111 -72.32 -51.81 -17.57
C LYS A 111 -70.84 -52.20 -17.59
N ILE A 112 -70.52 -53.42 -18.01
CA ILE A 112 -69.12 -53.88 -18.13
C ILE A 112 -68.39 -53.03 -19.17
N SER A 113 -69.00 -52.76 -20.33
CA SER A 113 -68.40 -51.92 -21.38
C SER A 113 -68.06 -50.53 -20.86
N VAL A 114 -68.98 -49.87 -20.15
CA VAL A 114 -68.74 -48.53 -19.56
C VAL A 114 -67.63 -48.58 -18.50
N MET A 115 -67.64 -49.61 -17.64
CA MET A 115 -66.58 -49.79 -16.62
C MET A 115 -65.21 -50.04 -17.24
N GLU A 116 -65.11 -50.84 -18.30
CA GLU A 116 -63.85 -51.09 -19.00
C GLU A 116 -63.27 -49.81 -19.60
N GLU A 117 -64.13 -48.93 -20.13
CA GLU A 117 -63.73 -47.65 -20.71
C GLU A 117 -63.24 -46.66 -19.64
N GLU A 118 -63.93 -46.58 -18.49
CA GLU A 118 -63.48 -45.80 -17.33
C GLU A 118 -62.15 -46.33 -16.77
N VAL A 119 -61.98 -47.64 -16.65
CA VAL A 119 -60.72 -48.25 -16.19
C VAL A 119 -59.58 -47.90 -17.14
N LYS A 120 -59.79 -47.94 -18.46
CA LYS A 120 -58.80 -47.51 -19.45
C LYS A 120 -58.44 -46.04 -19.27
N ARG A 121 -59.45 -45.16 -19.13
CA ARG A 121 -59.26 -43.72 -18.93
C ARG A 121 -58.44 -43.42 -17.68
N VAL A 122 -58.79 -44.05 -16.56
CA VAL A 122 -58.07 -43.89 -15.29
C VAL A 122 -56.64 -44.41 -15.38
N THR A 123 -56.44 -45.58 -16.00
CA THR A 123 -55.09 -46.15 -16.18
C THR A 123 -54.18 -45.22 -17.00
N GLU A 124 -54.72 -44.61 -18.04
CA GLU A 124 -53.97 -43.66 -18.87
C GLU A 124 -53.61 -42.38 -18.11
N LEU A 125 -54.53 -41.83 -17.32
CA LEU A 125 -54.24 -40.69 -16.43
C LEU A 125 -53.16 -41.01 -15.40
N PHE A 126 -53.21 -42.19 -14.78
CA PHE A 126 -52.16 -42.64 -13.86
C PHE A 126 -50.80 -42.77 -14.55
N ARG A 127 -50.78 -43.24 -15.81
CA ARG A 127 -49.55 -43.35 -16.60
C ARG A 127 -48.93 -41.98 -16.87
N VAL A 128 -49.74 -41.00 -17.30
CA VAL A 128 -49.28 -39.63 -17.56
C VAL A 128 -48.78 -38.98 -16.27
N SER A 129 -49.57 -39.03 -15.20
CA SER A 129 -49.20 -38.46 -13.90
C SER A 129 -47.91 -39.07 -13.33
N LYS A 130 -47.71 -40.39 -13.49
CA LYS A 130 -46.46 -41.05 -13.11
C LYS A 130 -45.27 -40.52 -13.91
N ASN A 131 -45.41 -40.36 -15.23
CA ASN A 131 -44.34 -39.83 -16.07
C ASN A 131 -43.99 -38.39 -15.70
N GLU A 132 -44.99 -37.54 -15.47
CA GLU A 132 -44.78 -36.15 -15.02
C GLU A 132 -44.08 -36.09 -13.67
N LEU A 133 -44.44 -36.98 -12.74
CA LEU A 133 -43.82 -37.06 -11.42
C LEU A 133 -42.34 -37.48 -11.51
N GLU A 134 -42.02 -38.47 -12.33
CA GLU A 134 -40.62 -38.88 -12.55
C GLU A 134 -39.82 -37.77 -13.21
N GLN A 135 -40.40 -37.04 -14.17
CA GLN A 135 -39.72 -35.93 -14.83
C GLN A 135 -39.48 -34.74 -13.88
N CYS A 136 -40.48 -34.39 -13.06
CA CYS A 136 -40.33 -33.39 -12.02
C CYS A 136 -39.23 -33.77 -11.02
N LYS A 137 -39.15 -35.06 -10.67
CA LYS A 137 -38.10 -35.58 -9.77
C LYS A 137 -36.70 -35.48 -10.39
N THR A 138 -36.54 -35.77 -11.67
CA THR A 138 -35.26 -35.59 -12.36
C THR A 138 -34.86 -34.12 -12.45
N ASP A 139 -35.82 -33.24 -12.75
CA ASP A 139 -35.57 -31.80 -12.84
C ASP A 139 -35.17 -31.23 -11.47
N LEU A 140 -35.82 -31.67 -10.40
CA LEU A 140 -35.48 -31.27 -9.03
C LEU A 140 -34.04 -31.68 -8.68
N GLN A 141 -33.63 -32.91 -9.01
CA GLN A 141 -32.27 -33.39 -8.75
C GLN A 141 -31.21 -32.59 -9.53
N ILE A 142 -31.50 -32.22 -10.79
CA ILE A 142 -30.61 -31.38 -11.59
C ILE A 142 -30.48 -30.00 -10.94
N LYS A 143 -31.61 -29.40 -10.54
CA LYS A 143 -31.63 -28.07 -9.92
C LYS A 143 -30.95 -28.04 -8.56
N GLU A 144 -31.10 -29.08 -7.75
CA GLU A 144 -30.37 -29.22 -6.48
C GLU A 144 -28.86 -29.24 -6.73
N LYS A 145 -28.40 -29.97 -7.74
CA LYS A 145 -26.96 -30.03 -8.08
C LYS A 145 -26.44 -28.69 -8.62
N GLU A 146 -27.17 -28.03 -9.52
CA GLU A 146 -26.81 -26.69 -10.01
C GLU A 146 -26.74 -25.67 -8.88
N LEU A 147 -27.65 -25.77 -7.89
CA LEU A 147 -27.66 -24.91 -6.72
C LEU A 147 -26.44 -25.14 -5.83
N GLU A 148 -26.06 -26.39 -5.59
CA GLU A 148 -24.84 -26.75 -4.84
C GLU A 148 -23.58 -26.22 -5.53
N GLU A 149 -23.46 -26.39 -6.85
CA GLU A 149 -22.33 -25.87 -7.64
C GLU A 149 -22.27 -24.33 -7.55
N THR A 150 -23.40 -23.65 -7.75
CA THR A 150 -23.47 -22.18 -7.66
C THR A 150 -23.14 -21.68 -6.25
N GLN A 151 -23.56 -22.39 -5.21
CA GLN A 151 -23.27 -22.03 -3.82
C GLN A 151 -21.78 -22.17 -3.51
N LYS A 152 -21.12 -23.20 -4.06
CA LYS A 152 -19.68 -23.39 -3.96
C LYS A 152 -18.92 -22.26 -4.67
N ASP A 153 -19.29 -21.96 -5.90
CA ASP A 153 -18.67 -20.87 -6.69
C ASP A 153 -18.84 -19.50 -6.00
N LEU A 154 -20.00 -19.25 -5.41
CA LEU A 154 -20.26 -18.04 -4.63
C LEU A 154 -19.33 -17.96 -3.41
N GLN A 155 -19.09 -19.08 -2.73
CA GLN A 155 -18.22 -19.13 -1.56
C GLN A 155 -16.74 -18.91 -1.96
N GLU A 156 -16.28 -19.52 -3.05
CA GLU A 156 -14.95 -19.29 -3.61
C GLU A 156 -14.75 -17.83 -4.03
N THR A 157 -15.73 -17.25 -4.73
CA THR A 157 -15.69 -15.85 -5.16
C THR A 157 -15.63 -14.88 -3.98
N LYS A 158 -16.35 -15.17 -2.89
CA LYS A 158 -16.30 -14.35 -1.66
C LYS A 158 -14.93 -14.36 -1.00
N VAL A 159 -14.25 -15.51 -1.01
CA VAL A 159 -12.89 -15.61 -0.45
C VAL A 159 -11.92 -14.81 -1.32
N GLN A 160 -11.98 -14.95 -2.64
CA GLN A 160 -11.14 -14.19 -3.57
C GLN A 160 -11.37 -12.67 -3.42
N LEU A 161 -12.63 -12.24 -3.29
CA LEU A 161 -12.94 -10.83 -3.08
C LEU A 161 -12.33 -10.29 -1.78
N ALA A 162 -12.39 -11.05 -0.69
CA ALA A 162 -11.79 -10.65 0.59
C ALA A 162 -10.25 -10.58 0.50
N GLU A 163 -9.62 -11.48 -0.25
CA GLU A 163 -8.18 -11.43 -0.52
C GLU A 163 -7.81 -10.19 -1.36
N GLU A 164 -8.57 -9.88 -2.40
CA GLU A 164 -8.35 -8.68 -3.22
C GLU A 164 -8.55 -7.39 -2.40
N GLU A 165 -9.61 -7.30 -1.61
CA GLU A 165 -9.85 -6.15 -0.72
C GLU A 165 -8.67 -5.94 0.25
N TYR A 166 -8.13 -7.02 0.82
CA TYR A 166 -6.96 -6.94 1.67
C TYR A 166 -5.73 -6.43 0.90
N VAL A 167 -5.44 -6.99 -0.28
CA VAL A 167 -4.31 -6.56 -1.12
C VAL A 167 -4.43 -5.08 -1.49
N VAL A 168 -5.61 -4.62 -1.90
CA VAL A 168 -5.88 -3.21 -2.22
C VAL A 168 -5.61 -2.32 -1.00
N SER A 169 -6.05 -2.71 0.20
CA SER A 169 -5.80 -1.94 1.42
C SER A 169 -4.32 -1.80 1.75
N VAL A 170 -3.53 -2.87 1.53
CA VAL A 170 -2.08 -2.85 1.74
C VAL A 170 -1.41 -1.95 0.71
N LEU A 171 -1.81 -2.06 -0.56
CA LEU A 171 -1.28 -1.23 -1.64
C LEU A 171 -1.55 0.25 -1.39
N GLU A 172 -2.77 0.62 -0.98
CA GLU A 172 -3.13 2.00 -0.63
C GLU A 172 -2.24 2.55 0.50
N ASN A 173 -1.99 1.77 1.55
CA ASN A 173 -1.11 2.17 2.64
C ASN A 173 0.34 2.39 2.17
N THR A 174 0.84 1.50 1.31
CA THR A 174 2.18 1.65 0.74
C THR A 174 2.29 2.86 -0.18
N GLU A 175 1.27 3.14 -0.98
CA GLU A 175 1.19 4.31 -1.84
C GLU A 175 1.20 5.59 -1.02
N GLN A 176 0.41 5.68 0.05
CA GLN A 176 0.40 6.83 0.95
C GLN A 176 1.78 7.07 1.59
N LYS A 177 2.46 6.01 2.04
CA LYS A 177 3.83 6.11 2.59
C LYS A 177 4.84 6.58 1.55
N LEU A 178 4.76 6.04 0.34
CA LEU A 178 5.65 6.42 -0.76
C LEU A 178 5.40 7.88 -1.16
N HIS A 179 4.14 8.28 -1.29
CA HIS A 179 3.76 9.65 -1.59
C HIS A 179 4.23 10.62 -0.51
N GLY A 180 4.06 10.28 0.78
CA GLY A 180 4.57 11.08 1.89
C GLY A 180 6.09 11.21 1.87
N THR A 181 6.82 10.16 1.48
CA THR A 181 8.28 10.19 1.34
C THR A 181 8.71 11.04 0.15
N ALA A 182 8.05 10.88 -0.99
CA ALA A 182 8.31 11.68 -2.20
C ALA A 182 8.05 13.17 -1.95
N SER A 183 6.97 13.52 -1.24
CA SER A 183 6.65 14.90 -0.87
C SER A 183 7.71 15.52 0.04
N LYS A 184 8.21 14.77 1.04
CA LYS A 184 9.32 15.22 1.89
C LYS A 184 10.60 15.46 1.08
N LEU A 185 10.96 14.52 0.19
CA LEU A 185 12.13 14.66 -0.67
C LEU A 185 12.01 15.88 -1.58
N LEU A 186 10.83 16.10 -2.18
CA LEU A 186 10.58 17.27 -3.01
C LEU A 186 10.77 18.57 -2.23
N SER A 187 10.20 18.67 -1.03
CA SER A 187 10.39 19.83 -0.16
C SER A 187 11.87 20.06 0.19
N THR A 188 12.63 18.99 0.48
CA THR A 188 14.08 19.10 0.74
C THR A 188 14.85 19.56 -0.51
N VAL A 189 14.49 19.06 -1.69
CA VAL A 189 15.10 19.49 -2.95
C VAL A 189 14.80 20.96 -3.24
N GLU A 190 13.58 21.42 -3.00
CA GLU A 190 13.20 22.82 -3.17
C GLU A 190 13.99 23.73 -2.21
N GLU A 191 14.09 23.37 -0.93
CA GLU A 191 14.85 24.11 0.08
C GLU A 191 16.34 24.18 -0.29
N THR A 192 16.96 23.03 -0.60
CA THR A 192 18.37 22.97 -0.97
C THR A 192 18.66 23.72 -2.27
N THR A 193 17.76 23.67 -3.26
CA THR A 193 17.86 24.45 -4.50
C THR A 193 17.81 25.95 -4.20
N ARG A 194 16.93 26.38 -3.28
CA ARG A 194 16.83 27.78 -2.85
C ARG A 194 18.11 28.23 -2.14
N ASP A 195 18.67 27.39 -1.27
CA ASP A 195 19.90 27.68 -0.54
C ASP A 195 21.12 27.78 -1.47
N VAL A 196 21.25 26.84 -2.42
CA VAL A 196 22.31 26.87 -3.44
C VAL A 196 22.20 28.13 -4.31
N SER A 197 20.99 28.48 -4.76
CA SER A 197 20.74 29.70 -5.51
C SER A 197 21.12 30.95 -4.70
N GLY A 198 20.77 30.98 -3.41
CA GLY A 198 21.16 32.05 -2.49
C GLY A 198 22.66 32.15 -2.27
N LEU A 199 23.37 31.01 -2.23
CA LEU A 199 24.83 30.97 -2.12
C LEU A 199 25.51 31.51 -3.39
N HIS A 200 25.02 31.13 -4.58
CA HIS A 200 25.49 31.67 -5.85
C HIS A 200 25.31 33.19 -5.91
N ALA A 201 24.14 33.70 -5.55
CA ALA A 201 23.90 35.14 -5.48
C ALA A 201 24.86 35.85 -4.51
N LYS A 202 25.17 35.24 -3.34
CA LYS A 202 26.17 35.78 -2.41
C LYS A 202 27.58 35.79 -3.01
N LEU A 203 27.97 34.73 -3.71
CA LEU A 203 29.26 34.62 -4.37
C LEU A 203 29.41 35.68 -5.47
N ASP A 204 28.38 35.88 -6.29
CA ASP A 204 28.39 36.89 -7.35
C ASP A 204 28.51 38.31 -6.79
N ARG A 205 27.78 38.63 -5.70
CA ARG A 205 27.96 39.91 -5.01
C ARG A 205 29.37 40.09 -4.47
N LYS A 206 29.95 39.04 -3.84
CA LYS A 206 31.32 39.11 -3.32
C LYS A 206 32.31 39.33 -4.46
N LYS A 207 32.16 38.62 -5.57
CA LYS A 207 32.99 38.78 -6.77
C LYS A 207 32.90 40.20 -7.33
N ALA A 208 31.72 40.80 -7.36
CA ALA A 208 31.55 42.19 -7.79
C ALA A 208 32.26 43.18 -6.87
N VAL A 209 32.20 42.98 -5.54
CA VAL A 209 32.93 43.79 -4.56
C VAL A 209 34.43 43.62 -4.70
N ASP A 210 34.92 42.39 -4.84
CA ASP A 210 36.36 42.12 -5.01
C ASP A 210 36.89 42.75 -6.31
N GLN A 211 36.12 42.69 -7.40
CA GLN A 211 36.45 43.39 -8.65
C GLN A 211 36.49 44.90 -8.46
N HIS A 212 35.51 45.48 -7.78
CA HIS A 212 35.49 46.91 -7.49
C HIS A 212 36.71 47.32 -6.64
N ASN A 213 37.00 46.57 -5.58
CA ASN A 213 38.17 46.81 -4.72
C ASN A 213 39.48 46.71 -5.50
N ALA A 214 39.62 45.73 -6.39
CA ALA A 214 40.79 45.60 -7.25
C ALA A 214 40.96 46.81 -8.18
N VAL A 215 39.88 47.32 -8.77
CA VAL A 215 39.91 48.55 -9.59
C VAL A 215 40.33 49.76 -8.76
N VAL A 216 39.78 49.92 -7.55
CA VAL A 216 40.14 51.01 -6.63
C VAL A 216 41.61 50.93 -6.24
N GLN A 217 42.10 49.74 -5.87
CA GLN A 217 43.50 49.52 -5.51
C GLN A 217 44.45 49.84 -6.67
N ASN A 218 44.12 49.38 -7.89
CA ASN A 218 44.91 49.68 -9.09
C ASN A 218 44.92 51.17 -9.40
N THR A 219 43.77 51.84 -9.27
CA THR A 219 43.65 53.28 -9.50
C THR A 219 44.48 54.07 -8.49
N PHE A 220 44.38 53.73 -7.20
CA PHE A 220 45.16 54.36 -6.14
C PHE A 220 46.67 54.11 -6.31
N GLY A 221 47.07 52.87 -6.64
CA GLY A 221 48.46 52.54 -6.93
C GLY A 221 49.01 53.33 -8.12
N GLY A 222 48.23 53.48 -9.19
CA GLY A 222 48.58 54.32 -10.33
C GLY A 222 48.75 55.79 -9.97
N GLN A 223 47.83 56.35 -9.18
CA GLN A 223 47.92 57.74 -8.70
C GLN A 223 49.15 57.96 -7.81
N MET A 224 49.42 57.04 -6.87
CA MET A 224 50.59 57.12 -6.01
C MET A 224 51.89 57.04 -6.80
N ASN A 225 51.99 56.11 -7.76
CA ASN A 225 53.16 56.01 -8.62
C ASN A 225 53.38 57.28 -9.46
N ALA A 226 52.31 57.90 -9.97
CA ALA A 226 52.41 59.17 -10.67
C ALA A 226 52.92 60.31 -9.77
N LEU A 227 52.44 60.37 -8.52
CA LEU A 227 52.93 61.34 -7.54
C LEU A 227 54.41 61.09 -7.18
N PHE A 228 54.80 59.84 -6.96
CA PHE A 228 56.19 59.48 -6.68
C PHE A 228 57.11 59.81 -7.86
N SER A 229 56.70 59.53 -9.10
CA SER A 229 57.45 59.92 -10.30
C SER A 229 57.63 61.44 -10.35
N LYS A 230 56.56 62.21 -10.11
CA LYS A 230 56.63 63.67 -10.12
C LYS A 230 57.57 64.22 -9.04
N ILE A 231 57.55 63.62 -7.84
CA ILE A 231 58.49 63.97 -6.76
C ILE A 231 59.92 63.63 -7.16
N GLN A 232 60.15 62.44 -7.73
CA GLN A 232 61.46 61.99 -8.20
C GLN A 232 62.00 62.94 -9.29
N ASP A 233 61.18 63.31 -10.27
CA ASP A 233 61.53 64.25 -11.33
C ASP A 233 61.88 65.62 -10.73
N SER A 234 61.09 66.11 -9.76
CA SER A 234 61.36 67.38 -9.09
C SER A 234 62.66 67.35 -8.28
N ILE A 235 62.95 66.24 -7.59
CA ILE A 235 64.19 66.07 -6.81
C ILE A 235 65.40 66.00 -7.74
N THR A 236 65.31 65.25 -8.84
CA THR A 236 66.41 65.14 -9.81
C THR A 236 66.66 66.47 -10.51
N GLU A 237 65.62 67.20 -10.91
CA GLU A 237 65.73 68.55 -11.46
C GLU A 237 66.37 69.52 -10.46
N ASN A 238 65.94 69.50 -9.20
CA ASN A 238 66.51 70.33 -8.15
C ASN A 238 67.97 69.96 -7.86
N SER A 239 68.30 68.67 -7.82
CA SER A 239 69.69 68.19 -7.67
C SER A 239 70.58 68.66 -8.81
N LEU A 240 70.08 68.62 -10.05
CA LEU A 240 70.79 69.12 -11.23
C LEU A 240 71.03 70.64 -11.13
N LYS A 241 70.00 71.41 -10.76
CA LYS A 241 70.11 72.86 -10.52
C LYS A 241 71.14 73.18 -9.43
N GLN A 242 71.12 72.44 -8.32
CA GLN A 242 72.11 72.60 -7.24
C GLN A 242 73.53 72.26 -7.71
N GLN A 243 73.70 71.19 -8.48
CA GLN A 243 74.99 70.82 -9.05
C GLN A 243 75.53 71.90 -9.98
N GLN A 244 74.69 72.43 -10.88
CA GLN A 244 75.05 73.54 -11.77
C GLN A 244 75.47 74.79 -10.99
N MET A 245 74.72 75.14 -9.92
CA MET A 245 75.06 76.25 -9.04
C MET A 245 76.42 76.04 -8.35
N LEU A 246 76.69 74.84 -7.82
CA LEU A 246 77.96 74.50 -7.20
C LEU A 246 79.13 74.52 -8.20
N THR A 247 78.93 74.06 -9.43
CA THR A 247 79.93 74.19 -10.51
C THR A 247 80.19 75.66 -10.83
N SER A 248 79.15 76.48 -10.92
CA SER A 248 79.30 77.93 -11.12
C SER A 248 80.08 78.57 -9.98
N TYR A 249 79.77 78.25 -8.72
CA TYR A 249 80.53 78.78 -7.57
C TYR A 249 81.97 78.28 -7.56
N THR A 250 82.21 77.00 -7.86
CA THR A 250 83.56 76.43 -7.97
C THR A 250 84.36 77.16 -9.04
N ASN A 251 83.77 77.45 -10.20
CA ASN A 251 84.43 78.20 -11.26
C ASN A 251 84.75 79.63 -10.82
N VAL A 252 83.78 80.36 -10.25
CA VAL A 252 84.00 81.74 -9.76
C VAL A 252 85.08 81.80 -8.68
N VAL A 253 85.06 80.86 -7.73
CA VAL A 253 86.10 80.77 -6.68
C VAL A 253 87.45 80.38 -7.29
N GLY A 254 87.48 79.47 -8.26
CA GLY A 254 88.70 79.09 -8.98
C GLY A 254 89.31 80.26 -9.77
N ASP A 255 88.49 81.04 -10.47
CA ASP A 255 88.89 82.26 -11.17
C ASP A 255 89.43 83.31 -10.18
N LEU A 256 88.78 83.47 -9.02
CA LEU A 256 89.27 84.36 -7.96
C LEU A 256 90.60 83.88 -7.39
N LEU A 257 90.76 82.58 -7.13
CA LEU A 257 91.99 82.01 -6.58
C LEU A 257 93.15 82.14 -7.56
N SER A 258 92.92 81.90 -8.86
CA SER A 258 93.93 82.06 -9.90
C SER A 258 94.32 83.53 -10.10
N THR A 259 93.35 84.45 -10.00
CA THR A 259 93.61 85.90 -9.98
C THR A 259 94.39 86.32 -8.73
N SER A 260 94.05 85.78 -7.56
CA SER A 260 94.77 86.05 -6.31
C SER A 260 96.19 85.47 -6.34
N SER A 261 96.39 84.30 -6.97
CA SER A 261 97.71 83.69 -7.11
C SER A 261 98.59 84.50 -8.07
N SER A 262 98.06 84.91 -9.22
CA SER A 262 98.82 85.73 -10.16
C SER A 262 99.16 87.11 -9.58
N THR A 263 98.23 87.73 -8.84
CA THR A 263 98.52 88.99 -8.12
C THR A 263 99.53 88.79 -7.00
N ALA A 264 99.50 87.68 -6.27
CA ALA A 264 100.51 87.35 -5.26
C ALA A 264 101.89 87.08 -5.89
N GLU A 265 101.96 86.40 -7.03
CA GLU A 265 103.20 86.21 -7.79
C GLU A 265 103.79 87.55 -8.27
N VAL A 266 102.94 88.42 -8.82
CA VAL A 266 103.35 89.79 -9.20
C VAL A 266 103.85 90.56 -7.98
N LEU A 267 103.16 90.48 -6.84
CA LEU A 267 103.58 91.15 -5.61
C LEU A 267 104.92 90.58 -5.08
N ALA A 268 105.09 89.26 -5.10
CA ALA A 268 106.34 88.60 -4.70
C ALA A 268 107.51 88.99 -5.62
N SER A 269 107.25 89.13 -6.92
CA SER A 269 108.19 89.68 -7.90
C SER A 269 108.59 91.11 -7.56
N VAL A 270 107.63 92.00 -7.27
CA VAL A 270 107.89 93.40 -6.91
C VAL A 270 108.65 93.51 -5.58
N VAL A 271 108.30 92.72 -4.58
CA VAL A 271 109.02 92.66 -3.30
C VAL A 271 110.45 92.17 -3.50
N SER A 272 110.65 91.12 -4.31
CA SER A 272 112.00 90.62 -4.63
C SER A 272 112.84 91.66 -5.35
N ALA A 273 112.26 92.39 -6.32
CA ALA A 273 112.93 93.48 -7.02
C ALA A 273 113.30 94.63 -6.06
N SER A 274 112.39 94.99 -5.16
CA SER A 274 112.65 96.02 -4.13
C SER A 274 113.74 95.59 -3.16
N PHE A 275 113.74 94.32 -2.73
CA PHE A 275 114.77 93.77 -1.84
C PHE A 275 116.14 93.71 -2.52
N ALA A 276 116.19 93.40 -3.82
CA ALA A 276 117.41 93.47 -4.62
C ALA A 276 117.95 94.90 -4.70
N SER A 277 117.07 95.89 -4.92
CA SER A 277 117.46 97.31 -4.95
C SER A 277 117.96 97.81 -3.58
N VAL A 278 117.31 97.42 -2.47
CA VAL A 278 117.79 97.74 -1.11
C VAL A 278 119.14 97.09 -0.82
N LYS A 279 119.34 95.83 -1.23
CA LYS A 279 120.63 95.13 -1.08
C LYS A 279 121.74 95.87 -1.82
N GLU A 280 121.48 96.34 -3.04
CA GLU A 280 122.43 97.11 -3.83
C GLU A 280 122.78 98.45 -3.16
N LEU A 281 121.76 99.15 -2.62
CA LEU A 281 121.94 100.42 -1.92
C LEU A 281 122.75 100.27 -0.63
N VAL A 282 122.49 99.23 0.18
CA VAL A 282 123.27 98.91 1.37
C VAL A 282 124.71 98.53 1.02
N SER A 283 124.91 97.76 -0.06
CA SER A 283 126.27 97.42 -0.52
C SER A 283 127.07 98.65 -0.92
N THR A 284 126.41 99.62 -1.57
CA THR A 284 127.03 100.88 -2.00
C THR A 284 127.44 101.73 -0.77
N GLU A 285 126.58 101.81 0.23
CA GLU A 285 126.83 102.63 1.42
C GLU A 285 127.89 102.03 2.35
N VAL A 286 127.95 100.69 2.46
CA VAL A 286 129.02 100.00 3.21
C VAL A 286 130.38 100.21 2.55
N SER A 287 130.47 100.19 1.22
CA SER A 287 131.70 100.52 0.49
C SER A 287 132.15 101.95 0.76
N HIS A 288 131.23 102.91 0.74
CA HIS A 288 131.52 104.31 1.06
C HIS A 288 131.99 104.51 2.52
N MET A 289 131.41 103.77 3.47
CA MET A 289 131.82 103.83 4.87
C MET A 289 133.20 103.20 5.12
N SER A 290 133.55 102.16 4.37
CA SER A 290 134.88 101.52 4.40
C SER A 290 136.00 102.44 3.88
N GLU A 291 135.72 103.25 2.85
CA GLU A 291 136.65 104.28 2.35
C GLU A 291 136.91 105.39 3.40
N LYS A 292 135.87 105.80 4.14
CA LYS A 292 136.04 106.80 5.22
C LYS A 292 136.89 106.28 6.38
N ILE A 293 136.77 105.00 6.74
CA ILE A 293 137.53 104.41 7.85
C ILE A 293 139.03 104.33 7.51
N THR A 294 139.37 103.93 6.28
CA THR A 294 140.77 103.91 5.81
C THR A 294 141.39 105.32 5.73
N GLN A 295 140.58 106.35 5.47
CA GLN A 295 141.03 107.74 5.54
C GLN A 295 141.32 108.18 6.99
N HIS A 296 140.57 107.70 7.97
CA HIS A 296 140.74 108.02 9.39
C HIS A 296 141.94 107.30 10.04
N GLU A 297 142.28 106.10 9.59
CA GLU A 297 143.49 105.38 10.05
C GLU A 297 144.79 106.09 9.63
N ASN A 298 144.83 106.69 8.44
CA ASN A 298 146.01 107.44 7.97
C ASN A 298 146.26 108.73 8.76
N LEU A 299 145.21 109.44 9.18
CA LEU A 299 145.32 110.64 10.03
C LEU A 299 145.77 110.34 11.48
N SER A 300 145.47 109.14 11.99
CA SER A 300 145.88 108.68 13.32
C SER A 300 147.37 108.36 13.39
N LEU A 301 147.97 107.89 12.29
CA LEU A 301 149.41 107.62 12.19
C LEU A 301 150.25 108.90 12.17
N ASP A 302 149.77 109.96 11.51
CA ASP A 302 150.47 111.26 11.47
C ASP A 302 150.48 111.98 12.84
N CYS A 303 149.37 111.94 13.60
CA CYS A 303 149.32 112.54 14.95
C CYS A 303 150.25 111.84 15.97
N LYS A 304 150.60 110.57 15.76
CA LYS A 304 151.47 109.82 16.68
C LYS A 304 152.95 110.13 16.46
N ALA A 305 153.34 110.58 15.26
CA ALA A 305 154.72 110.98 14.95
C ALA A 305 155.07 112.38 15.51
N GLU A 306 154.08 113.26 15.68
CA GLU A 306 154.29 114.64 16.11
C GLU A 306 154.38 114.82 17.64
N LEU A 307 153.85 113.86 18.42
CA LEU A 307 153.87 113.88 19.89
C LEU A 307 155.19 113.36 20.52
N LEU A 308 156.07 112.73 19.73
CA LEU A 308 157.42 112.27 20.15
C LEU A 308 158.51 113.35 20.01
N ARG A 309 158.13 114.60 19.71
CA ARG A 309 159.08 115.71 19.50
C ARG A 309 159.03 116.80 20.60
N LEU A 310 158.31 116.58 21.71
CA LEU A 310 158.19 117.59 22.78
C LEU A 310 158.35 117.11 24.24
N ILE A 311 158.83 115.89 24.50
CA ILE A 311 159.48 115.44 25.75
C ILE A 311 160.49 114.36 25.37
#